data_AF-A0A7S0GDN2-F1
#
_entry.id   AF-A0A7S0GDN2-F1
#
_cell.length_a   1.000
_cell.length_b   1.000
_cell.length_c   1.000
_cell.angle_alpha   90.00
_cell.angle_beta   90.00
_cell.angle_gamma   90.00
#
_symmetry.space_group_name_H-M   'P 1'
#
loop_
_entity.id
_entity.type
_entity.pdbx_description
1 polymer ?
#
loop_
_entity_poly.entity_id
_entity_poly.type
_entity_poly.pdbx_seq_one_letter_code
_entity_poly.pdbx_strand_id
1 'polypeptide(L)'
;MVVVEMKWITWVPRVSGGLSFLGSSLIIYIMVSSNRKRDLTKPKNRLMLSMSFFDLFQSSAFVVGRSAMPRETGLYGSAGNSRTCTVQGAFVGLGFAVMQYNASLNLFYLLTIYFKMDQAYFSAKIEPFLHTFSIMGPLIATTRNIILGNFKP
;
A
#
# COMPACT_ATOMS: atom_id res chain seq x y z
N MET A 1 -23.00 2.21 25.26
CA MET A 1 -21.59 1.78 25.29
C MET A 1 -21.10 1.30 23.92
N VAL A 2 -21.83 0.41 23.22
CA VAL A 2 -21.49 -0.09 21.86
C VAL A 2 -21.28 1.01 20.80
N VAL A 3 -22.06 2.09 20.84
CA VAL A 3 -21.96 3.20 19.87
C VAL A 3 -20.68 4.03 20.05
N VAL A 4 -20.11 4.08 21.26
CA VAL A 4 -18.87 4.82 21.54
C VAL A 4 -17.66 4.04 21.04
N GLU A 5 -17.63 2.72 21.22
CA GLU A 5 -16.58 1.86 20.62
C GLU A 5 -16.60 1.92 19.09
N MET A 6 -17.80 1.89 18.48
CA MET A 6 -17.95 2.02 17.02
C MET A 6 -17.37 3.34 16.49
N LYS A 7 -17.47 4.44 17.25
CA LYS A 7 -16.90 5.74 16.86
C LYS A 7 -15.37 5.69 16.82
N TRP A 8 -14.72 5.15 17.84
CA TRP A 8 -13.26 5.04 17.88
C TRP A 8 -12.70 4.18 16.74
N ILE A 9 -13.33 3.05 16.45
CA ILE A 9 -12.94 2.16 15.34
C ILE A 9 -13.07 2.85 13.97
N THR A 10 -13.92 3.87 13.85
CA THR A 10 -14.08 4.63 12.60
C THR A 10 -13.06 5.77 12.47
N TRP A 11 -12.72 6.43 13.58
CA TRP A 11 -11.82 7.58 13.56
C TRP A 11 -10.33 7.21 13.60
N VAL A 12 -9.95 6.16 14.30
CA VAL A 12 -8.56 5.67 14.37
C VAL A 12 -7.96 5.41 12.98
N PRO A 13 -8.58 4.62 12.08
CA PRO A 13 -8.02 4.36 10.75
C PRO A 13 -8.01 5.61 9.86
N ARG A 14 -8.90 6.59 10.09
CA ARG A 14 -8.90 7.86 9.36
C ARG A 14 -7.72 8.74 9.73
N VAL A 15 -7.46 8.88 11.02
CA VAL A 15 -6.32 9.69 11.51
C VAL A 15 -5.00 8.99 11.17
N SER A 16 -4.91 7.68 11.40
CA SER A 16 -3.71 6.91 11.05
C SER A 16 -3.46 6.91 9.54
N GLY A 17 -4.49 6.67 8.72
CA GLY A 17 -4.38 6.71 7.27
C GLY A 17 -4.03 8.11 6.75
N GLY A 18 -4.55 9.17 7.36
CA GLY A 18 -4.20 10.55 7.03
C GLY A 18 -2.73 10.87 7.34
N LEU A 19 -2.22 10.45 8.50
CA LEU A 19 -0.82 10.65 8.87
C LEU A 19 0.13 9.90 7.92
N SER A 20 -0.20 8.65 7.60
CA SER A 20 0.56 7.84 6.63
C SER A 20 0.53 8.45 5.24
N PHE A 21 -0.61 8.97 4.80
CA PHE A 21 -0.74 9.65 3.51
C PHE A 21 0.20 10.86 3.41
N LEU A 22 0.27 11.68 4.46
CA LEU A 22 1.21 12.81 4.53
C LEU A 22 2.67 12.34 4.52
N GLY A 23 3.00 11.32 5.31
CA GLY A 23 4.35 10.75 5.35
C GLY A 23 4.80 10.22 3.99
N SER A 24 3.97 9.42 3.33
CA SER A 24 4.25 8.86 2.00
C SER A 24 4.30 9.94 0.92
N SER A 25 3.45 10.96 1.00
CA SER A 25 3.51 12.12 0.10
C SER A 25 4.80 12.93 0.28
N LEU A 26 5.29 13.08 1.51
CA LEU A 26 6.57 13.76 1.79
C LEU A 26 7.76 12.98 1.22
N ILE A 27 7.78 11.65 1.34
CA ILE A 27 8.84 10.81 0.75
C ILE A 27 8.88 10.99 -0.76
N ILE A 28 7.73 10.94 -1.43
CA ILE A 28 7.64 11.15 -2.88
C ILE A 28 8.07 12.57 -3.24
N TYR A 29 7.62 13.58 -2.48
CA TYR A 29 8.01 14.96 -2.70
C TYR A 29 9.53 15.17 -2.56
N ILE A 30 10.16 14.61 -1.52
CA ILE A 30 11.61 14.69 -1.31
C ILE A 30 12.36 14.01 -2.47
N MET A 31 11.88 12.85 -2.95
CA MET A 31 12.52 12.16 -4.08
C MET A 31 12.38 12.91 -5.41
N VAL A 32 11.28 13.63 -5.62
CA VAL A 32 11.04 14.42 -6.83
C VAL A 32 11.75 15.77 -6.78
N SER A 33 11.80 16.39 -5.60
CA SER A 33 12.41 17.72 -5.36
C SER A 33 13.94 17.64 -5.24
N SER A 34 14.48 16.56 -4.68
CA SER A 34 15.91 16.26 -4.73
C SER A 34 16.36 15.91 -6.16
N ASN A 35 17.67 15.81 -6.39
CA ASN A 35 18.26 15.45 -7.67
C ASN A 35 17.75 14.09 -8.18
N ARG A 36 16.62 14.11 -8.90
CA ARG A 36 15.89 12.94 -9.42
C ARG A 36 16.81 11.95 -10.12
N LYS A 37 17.77 12.44 -10.91
CA LYS A 37 18.73 11.59 -11.62
C LYS A 37 19.69 10.85 -10.68
N ARG A 38 20.12 11.47 -9.58
CA ARG A 38 21.06 10.84 -8.64
C ARG A 38 20.35 9.88 -7.69
N ASP A 39 19.15 10.25 -7.25
CA ASP A 39 18.41 9.48 -6.26
C ASP A 39 17.65 8.31 -6.88
N LEU A 40 17.14 8.41 -8.12
CA LEU A 40 16.51 7.27 -8.82
C LEU A 40 17.54 6.27 -9.38
N THR A 41 18.83 6.61 -9.41
CA THR A 41 19.88 5.65 -9.83
C THR A 41 20.10 4.57 -8.77
N LYS A 42 19.71 4.80 -7.51
CA LYS A 42 19.87 3.83 -6.44
C LYS A 42 18.67 2.86 -6.41
N PRO A 43 18.88 1.54 -6.52
CA PRO A 43 17.78 0.55 -6.52
C PRO A 43 16.93 0.62 -5.25
N LYS A 44 17.56 0.90 -4.09
CA LYS A 44 16.86 1.15 -2.83
C LYS A 44 15.78 2.24 -2.94
N ASN A 45 16.11 3.35 -3.58
CA ASN A 45 15.20 4.49 -3.67
C ASN A 45 14.05 4.17 -4.62
N ARG A 46 14.28 3.42 -5.69
CA ARG A 46 13.23 2.97 -6.63
C ARG A 46 12.21 2.03 -5.94
N LEU A 47 12.70 1.11 -5.12
CA LEU A 47 11.87 0.23 -4.30
C LEU A 47 11.05 1.03 -3.28
N MET A 48 11.68 1.97 -2.57
CA MET A 48 11.01 2.82 -1.60
C MET A 48 9.94 3.72 -2.25
N LEU A 49 10.20 4.26 -3.45
CA LEU A 49 9.22 5.04 -4.21
C LEU A 49 7.99 4.20 -4.55
N SER A 50 8.19 2.96 -5.01
CA SER A 50 7.09 2.06 -5.33
C SER A 50 6.28 1.69 -4.09
N MET A 51 6.96 1.42 -2.97
CA MET A 51 6.32 1.16 -1.67
C MET A 51 5.42 2.33 -1.24
N SER A 52 5.94 3.57 -1.27
CA SER A 52 5.16 4.77 -0.92
C SER A 52 3.98 5.02 -1.86
N PHE A 53 4.12 4.68 -3.15
CA PHE A 53 3.01 4.79 -4.11
C PHE A 53 1.85 3.86 -3.75
N PHE A 54 2.12 2.59 -3.45
CA PHE A 54 1.09 1.65 -2.99
C PHE A 54 0.52 2.02 -1.62
N ASP A 55 1.35 2.55 -0.73
CA ASP A 55 0.92 3.01 0.60
C ASP A 55 -0.07 4.20 0.51
N LEU A 56 0.08 5.09 -0.47
CA LEU A 56 -0.91 6.15 -0.72
C LEU A 56 -2.29 5.59 -1.08
N PHE A 57 -2.35 4.58 -1.95
CA PHE A 57 -3.62 3.93 -2.31
C PHE A 57 -4.26 3.27 -1.11
N GLN A 58 -3.48 2.51 -0.35
CA GLN A 58 -3.97 1.83 0.86
C GLN A 58 -4.45 2.84 1.91
N SER A 59 -3.68 3.90 2.15
CA SER A 59 -4.04 4.98 3.08
C SER A 59 -5.32 5.68 2.67
N SER A 60 -5.51 5.97 1.37
CA SER A 60 -6.76 6.55 0.87
C SER A 60 -7.96 5.63 1.12
N ALA A 61 -7.78 4.32 0.98
CA ALA A 61 -8.83 3.33 1.26
C ALA A 61 -9.19 3.27 2.76
N PHE A 62 -8.22 3.41 3.66
CA PHE A 62 -8.46 3.49 5.11
C PHE A 62 -9.15 4.79 5.55
N VAL A 63 -8.83 5.92 4.91
CA VAL A 63 -9.50 7.21 5.17
C VAL A 63 -10.98 7.13 4.80
N VAL A 64 -11.30 6.51 3.66
CA VAL A 64 -12.69 6.23 3.28
C VAL A 64 -13.29 5.23 4.28
N GLY A 65 -12.59 4.12 4.56
CA GLY A 65 -12.97 3.11 5.55
C GLY A 65 -14.48 2.79 5.54
N ARG A 66 -15.12 2.88 6.70
CA ARG A 66 -16.56 2.61 6.84
C ARG A 66 -17.49 3.41 5.91
N SER A 67 -17.08 4.57 5.37
CA SER A 67 -17.96 5.33 4.47
C SER A 67 -18.21 4.65 3.12
N ALA A 68 -17.35 3.71 2.71
CA ALA A 68 -17.56 2.95 1.48
C ALA A 68 -18.60 1.81 1.63
N MET A 69 -18.99 1.45 2.85
CA MET A 69 -19.96 0.38 3.07
C MET A 69 -21.38 0.83 2.71
N PRO A 70 -22.24 -0.11 2.27
CA PRO A 70 -23.61 0.19 1.88
C PRO A 70 -24.43 0.80 3.01
N ARG A 71 -25.21 1.84 2.73
CA ARG A 71 -26.11 2.48 3.71
C ARG A 71 -27.11 1.50 4.34
N GLU A 72 -27.52 0.50 3.57
CA GLU A 72 -28.48 -0.55 3.97
C GLU A 72 -27.96 -1.48 5.08
N THR A 73 -26.67 -1.46 5.40
CA THR A 73 -26.11 -2.22 6.54
C THR A 73 -26.42 -1.61 7.92
N GLY A 74 -26.94 -0.37 7.98
CA GLY A 74 -27.30 0.29 9.24
C GLY A 74 -26.11 0.60 10.19
N LEU A 75 -24.87 0.39 9.74
CA LEU A 75 -23.65 0.65 10.50
C LEU A 75 -23.34 2.15 10.59
N TYR A 76 -22.87 2.60 11.75
CA TYR A 76 -22.50 4.00 11.95
C TYR A 76 -21.40 4.44 10.97
N GLY A 77 -21.72 5.41 10.11
CA GLY A 77 -20.80 5.95 9.12
C GLY A 77 -20.81 5.24 7.76
N SER A 78 -21.73 4.30 7.51
CA SER A 78 -21.96 3.75 6.17
C SER A 78 -22.72 4.75 5.30
N ALA A 79 -22.12 5.17 4.19
CA ALA A 79 -22.68 6.19 3.30
C ALA A 79 -22.59 5.81 1.82
N GLY A 80 -21.95 4.68 1.50
CA GLY A 80 -21.62 4.22 0.16
C GLY A 80 -22.57 3.15 -0.36
N ASN A 81 -22.10 2.42 -1.38
CA ASN A 81 -22.81 1.37 -2.10
C ASN A 81 -21.94 0.10 -2.18
N SER A 82 -22.50 -1.05 -2.57
CA SER A 82 -21.74 -2.31 -2.70
C SER A 82 -20.53 -2.20 -3.63
N ARG A 83 -20.61 -1.38 -4.68
CA ARG A 83 -19.49 -1.11 -5.60
C ARG A 83 -18.33 -0.39 -4.90
N THR A 84 -18.60 0.62 -4.07
CA THR A 84 -17.55 1.34 -3.34
C THR A 84 -16.90 0.45 -2.29
N CYS A 85 -17.66 -0.46 -1.68
CA CYS A 85 -17.14 -1.46 -0.74
C CYS A 85 -16.15 -2.42 -1.43
N THR A 86 -16.50 -2.94 -2.62
CA THR A 86 -15.59 -3.81 -3.40
C THR A 86 -14.31 -3.07 -3.82
N VAL A 87 -14.45 -1.84 -4.31
CA VAL A 87 -13.30 -1.03 -4.73
C VAL A 87 -12.38 -0.71 -3.55
N GLN A 88 -12.94 -0.33 -2.40
CA GLN A 88 -12.15 -0.13 -1.18
C GLN A 88 -11.41 -1.39 -0.75
N GLY A 89 -12.09 -2.53 -0.74
CA GLY A 89 -11.48 -3.82 -0.40
C GLY A 89 -10.31 -4.18 -1.30
N ALA A 90 -10.44 -3.89 -2.60
CA ALA A 90 -9.36 -4.06 -3.56
C ALA A 90 -8.15 -3.16 -3.23
N PHE A 91 -8.36 -1.87 -2.94
CA PHE A 91 -7.28 -0.96 -2.57
C PHE A 91 -6.58 -1.33 -1.26
N VAL A 92 -7.32 -1.82 -0.26
CA VAL A 92 -6.72 -2.35 0.98
C VAL A 92 -5.89 -3.58 0.68
N GLY A 93 -6.37 -4.48 -0.18
CA GLY A 93 -5.62 -5.68 -0.57
C GLY A 93 -4.35 -5.37 -1.39
N LEU A 94 -4.31 -4.28 -2.16
CA LEU A 94 -3.08 -3.81 -2.79
C LEU A 94 -2.01 -3.41 -1.77
N GLY A 95 -2.41 -3.10 -0.54
CA GLY A 95 -1.50 -2.84 0.58
C GLY A 95 -0.55 -3.99 0.92
N PHE A 96 -0.88 -5.23 0.50
CA PHE A 96 0.04 -6.36 0.63
C PHE A 96 1.35 -6.16 -0.14
N ALA A 97 1.33 -5.33 -1.19
CA ALA A 97 2.53 -4.93 -1.93
C ALA A 97 3.56 -4.26 -1.00
N VAL A 98 3.10 -3.45 -0.05
CA VAL A 98 3.95 -2.70 0.89
C VAL A 98 4.80 -3.65 1.74
N MET A 99 4.20 -4.75 2.21
CA MET A 99 4.91 -5.79 2.96
C MET A 99 5.95 -6.52 2.10
N GLN A 100 5.61 -6.84 0.84
CA GLN A 100 6.54 -7.49 -0.08
C GLN A 100 7.70 -6.58 -0.50
N TYR A 101 7.44 -5.28 -0.67
CA TYR A 101 8.51 -4.29 -0.89
C TYR A 101 9.40 -4.13 0.33
N ASN A 102 8.85 -4.19 1.55
CA ASN A 102 9.65 -4.18 2.77
C ASN A 102 10.56 -5.43 2.86
N ALA A 103 10.04 -6.61 2.55
CA ALA A 103 10.85 -7.83 2.46
C ALA A 103 11.94 -7.73 1.38
N SER A 104 11.62 -7.15 0.23
CA SER A 104 12.56 -6.90 -0.87
C SER A 104 13.70 -5.95 -0.47
N LEU A 105 13.39 -4.92 0.34
CA LEU A 105 14.40 -4.01 0.89
C LEU A 105 15.33 -4.72 1.89
N ASN A 106 14.80 -5.57 2.76
CA ASN A 106 15.63 -6.37 3.68
C ASN A 106 16.56 -7.31 2.91
N LEU A 107 16.06 -7.95 1.85
CA LEU A 107 16.87 -8.79 0.96
C LEU A 107 17.96 -7.98 0.25
N PHE A 108 17.63 -6.78 -0.23
CA PHE A 108 18.60 -5.87 -0.82
C PHE A 108 19.74 -5.51 0.16
N TYR A 109 19.41 -5.18 1.41
CA TYR A 109 20.41 -4.88 2.43
C TYR A 109 21.26 -6.10 2.77
N LEU A 110 20.68 -7.28 2.89
CA LEU A 110 21.42 -8.52 3.13
C LEU A 110 22.42 -8.80 1.99
N LEU A 111 21.98 -8.74 0.73
CA LEU A 111 22.82 -9.02 -0.42
C LEU A 111 23.92 -7.96 -0.62
N THR A 112 23.61 -6.70 -0.32
CA THR A 112 24.57 -5.59 -0.44
C THR A 112 25.60 -5.61 0.67
N ILE A 113 25.18 -5.80 1.93
CA ILE A 113 26.06 -5.65 3.10
C ILE A 113 26.82 -6.94 3.37
N TYR A 114 26.11 -8.08 3.41
CA TYR A 114 26.70 -9.36 3.78
C TYR A 114 27.40 -10.01 2.58
N PHE A 115 26.72 -10.10 1.45
CA PHE A 115 27.27 -10.75 0.24
C PHE A 115 28.12 -9.80 -0.64
N LYS A 116 28.22 -8.51 -0.28
CA LYS A 116 28.96 -7.47 -1.03
C LYS A 116 28.65 -7.48 -2.52
N MET A 117 27.42 -7.79 -2.88
CA MET A 117 27.03 -7.93 -4.28
C MET A 117 26.99 -6.56 -4.95
N ASP A 118 27.46 -6.50 -6.20
CA ASP A 118 27.49 -5.27 -6.96
C ASP A 118 26.07 -4.72 -7.24
N GLN A 119 25.93 -3.40 -7.06
CA GLN A 119 24.65 -2.70 -7.20
C GLN A 119 24.12 -2.73 -8.63
N ALA A 120 25.00 -2.73 -9.64
CA ALA A 120 24.60 -2.77 -11.05
C ALA A 120 24.06 -4.16 -11.41
N TYR A 121 24.68 -5.23 -10.90
CA TYR A 121 24.16 -6.59 -11.07
C TYR A 121 22.80 -6.78 -10.39
N PHE A 122 22.63 -6.26 -9.16
CA PHE A 122 21.34 -6.29 -8.46
C PHE A 122 20.24 -5.56 -9.25
N SER A 123 20.53 -4.35 -9.71
CA SER A 123 19.55 -3.51 -10.42
C SER A 123 19.16 -4.09 -11.79
N ALA A 124 20.09 -4.71 -12.51
CA ALA A 124 19.81 -5.24 -13.85
C ALA A 124 18.94 -6.50 -13.84
N LYS A 125 19.09 -7.39 -12.83
CA LYS A 125 18.49 -8.73 -12.88
C LYS A 125 17.53 -9.04 -11.74
N ILE A 126 17.82 -8.57 -10.53
CA ILE A 126 17.07 -8.93 -9.32
C ILE A 126 15.95 -7.93 -9.06
N GLU A 127 16.22 -6.63 -9.22
CA GLU A 127 15.24 -5.56 -9.07
C GLU A 127 13.96 -5.76 -9.93
N PRO A 128 14.03 -6.02 -11.25
CA PRO A 128 12.82 -6.24 -12.04
C PRO A 128 12.03 -7.47 -11.59
N PHE A 129 12.72 -8.53 -11.16
CA PHE A 129 12.06 -9.73 -10.61
C PHE A 129 11.33 -9.41 -9.30
N LEU A 130 11.97 -8.67 -8.39
CA LEU A 130 11.36 -8.26 -7.12
C LEU A 130 10.17 -7.31 -7.31
N HIS A 131 10.27 -6.34 -8.23
CA HIS A 131 9.13 -5.49 -8.57
C HIS A 131 7.98 -6.29 -9.17
N THR A 132 8.27 -7.19 -10.10
CA THR A 132 7.25 -8.03 -10.74
C THR A 132 6.56 -8.91 -9.71
N PHE A 133 7.31 -9.56 -8.83
CA PHE A 133 6.77 -10.39 -7.75
C PHE A 133 5.90 -9.58 -6.78
N SER A 134 6.37 -8.39 -6.37
CA SER A 134 5.68 -7.54 -5.39
C SER A 134 4.40 -6.89 -5.95
N ILE A 135 4.29 -6.71 -7.26
CA ILE A 135 3.09 -6.15 -7.90
C ILE A 135 2.10 -7.27 -8.27
N MET A 136 2.62 -8.38 -8.79
CA MET A 136 1.78 -9.46 -9.30
C MET A 136 1.07 -10.22 -8.17
N GLY A 137 1.74 -10.44 -7.03
CA GLY A 137 1.14 -11.12 -5.87
C GLY A 137 -0.16 -10.46 -5.37
N PRO A 138 -0.14 -9.15 -5.04
CA PRO A 138 -1.32 -8.42 -4.54
C PRO A 138 -2.40 -8.27 -5.60
N LEU A 139 -2.05 -8.10 -6.87
CA LEU A 139 -3.03 -8.06 -7.97
C LEU A 139 -3.76 -9.40 -8.12
N ILE A 140 -3.06 -10.53 -8.05
CA ILE A 140 -3.68 -11.86 -8.09
C ILE A 140 -4.58 -12.04 -6.85
N ALA A 141 -4.08 -11.71 -5.66
CA ALA A 141 -4.82 -11.88 -4.42
C ALA A 141 -6.11 -11.05 -4.40
N THR A 142 -6.05 -9.78 -4.82
CA THR A 142 -7.22 -8.90 -4.89
C THR A 142 -8.22 -9.35 -5.95
N THR A 143 -7.76 -9.73 -7.13
CA THR A 143 -8.63 -10.25 -8.20
C THR A 143 -9.36 -11.53 -7.77
N ARG A 144 -8.67 -12.46 -7.11
CA ARG A 144 -9.30 -13.67 -6.54
C ARG A 144 -10.37 -13.33 -5.52
N ASN A 145 -10.10 -12.38 -4.61
CA ASN A 145 -11.08 -11.96 -3.61
C ASN A 145 -12.32 -11.29 -4.22
N ILE A 146 -12.15 -10.51 -5.31
CA ILE A 146 -13.27 -9.91 -6.04
C ILE A 146 -14.11 -11.00 -6.72
N ILE A 147 -13.47 -11.97 -7.39
CA ILE A 147 -14.16 -13.06 -8.11
C ILE A 147 -14.94 -13.96 -7.14
N LEU A 148 -14.37 -14.26 -5.97
CA LEU A 148 -15.03 -15.06 -4.93
C LEU A 148 -16.18 -14.33 -4.23
N GLY A 149 -16.37 -13.04 -4.50
CA GLY A 149 -17.45 -12.25 -3.88
C GLY A 149 -17.26 -12.00 -2.40
N ASN A 150 -16.03 -12.13 -1.87
CA ASN A 150 -15.71 -11.91 -0.45
C ASN A 150 -15.95 -10.46 0.01
N PHE A 151 -16.10 -9.52 -0.92
CA PHE A 151 -16.41 -8.11 -0.63
C PHE A 151 -17.91 -7.77 -0.78
N LYS A 152 -18.79 -8.77 -0.84
CA LYS A 152 -20.23 -8.53 -0.66
C LYS A 152 -20.48 -8.17 0.81
N PRO A 153 -21.30 -7.13 1.06
CA PRO A 153 -21.67 -6.73 2.42
C PRO A 153 -22.41 -7.83 3.17
#